data_AF-A0A850UDY9-F1
#
_entry.id   AF-A0A850UDY9-F1
#
_cell.length_a   1.000
_cell.length_b   1.000
_cell.length_c   1.000
_cell.angle_alpha   90.00
_cell.angle_beta   90.00
_cell.angle_gamma   90.00
#
_symmetry.space_group_name_H-M   'P 1'
#
loop_
_entity.id
_entity.type
_entity.pdbx_description
1 polymer ?
#
loop_
_entity_poly.entity_id
_entity_poly.type
_entity_poly.pdbx_seq_one_letter_code
_entity_poly.pdbx_strand_id
1 'polypeptide(L)' 'CNKSFKSQWALVVHAQSHTGERPFVCTDCGKRFGHKHHLLRHRHVHTGEKPFTCSHCLSSFMDSGTL' A
#
# COMPACT_ATOMS: atom_id res chain seq x y z
N CYS A 1 7.87 16.33 15.00
CA CYS A 1 8.40 14.98 15.35
C CYS A 1 9.89 14.92 15.02
N ASN A 2 10.74 14.40 15.91
CA ASN A 2 12.20 14.34 15.69
C ASN A 2 12.62 13.06 14.92
N LYS A 3 12.00 12.80 13.77
CA LYS A 3 12.32 11.64 12.92
C LYS A 3 13.24 12.06 11.77
N SER A 4 14.29 11.27 11.54
CA SER A 4 15.23 11.45 10.44
C SER A 4 15.06 10.35 9.39
N PHE A 5 15.19 10.70 8.12
CA PHE A 5 14.95 9.78 7.00
C PHE A 5 16.19 9.73 6.09
N LYS A 6 16.46 8.54 5.56
CA LYS A 6 17.60 8.30 4.66
C LYS A 6 17.35 8.76 3.22
N SER A 7 16.12 9.10 2.86
CA SER A 7 15.74 9.55 1.52
C SER A 7 14.68 10.64 1.55
N GLN A 8 14.72 11.53 0.54
CA GLN A 8 13.73 12.59 0.37
C GLN A 8 12.32 12.02 0.19
N TRP A 9 12.18 10.93 -0.55
CA TRP A 9 10.89 10.25 -0.73
C TRP A 9 10.27 9.83 0.62
N ALA A 10 11.06 9.24 1.51
CA ALA A 10 10.58 8.81 2.83
C ALA A 10 10.19 10.01 3.72
N LEU A 11 10.91 11.13 3.62
CA LEU A 11 10.56 12.37 4.32
C LEU A 11 9.24 12.96 3.80
N VAL A 12 9.04 13.03 2.48
CA VAL A 12 7.80 13.56 1.87
C VAL A 12 6.60 12.73 2.27
N VAL A 13 6.72 11.41 2.15
CA VAL A 13 5.73 10.45 2.66
C VAL A 13 5.41 10.69 4.12
N HIS A 14 6.43 10.89 4.95
CA HIS A 14 6.23 11.10 6.36
C HIS A 14 5.53 12.43 6.63
N ALA A 15 5.87 13.49 5.88
CA ALA A 15 5.20 14.79 5.97
C ALA A 15 3.70 14.67 5.66
N GLN A 16 3.32 13.86 4.66
CA GLN A 16 1.92 13.58 4.33
C GLN A 16 1.14 12.94 5.50
N SER A 17 1.82 12.23 6.41
CA SER A 17 1.17 11.66 7.60
C SER A 17 0.79 12.73 8.64
N HIS A 18 1.45 13.90 8.63
CA HIS A 18 1.08 15.04 9.48
C HIS A 18 -0.04 15.88 8.87
N THR A 19 -0.03 16.06 7.55
CA THR A 19 -1.08 16.84 6.85
C THR A 19 -2.36 16.04 6.66
N GLY A 20 -2.29 14.70 6.79
CA GLY A 20 -3.41 13.80 6.49
C GLY A 20 -3.69 13.69 5.00
N GLU A 21 -2.82 14.22 4.14
CA GLU A 21 -2.99 14.16 2.70
C GLU A 21 -2.94 12.71 2.21
N ARG A 22 -4.01 12.34 1.50
CA ARG A 22 -4.14 11.03 0.86
C ARG A 22 -4.45 11.25 -0.62
N PRO A 23 -3.41 11.46 -1.44
CA PRO A 23 -3.58 11.82 -2.85
C PRO A 23 -4.01 10.63 -3.71
N PHE A 24 -3.82 9.40 -3.24
CA PHE A 24 -4.16 8.20 -4.00
C PHE A 24 -5.60 7.77 -3.67
N VAL A 25 -6.48 7.80 -4.67
CA VAL A 25 -7.90 7.40 -4.55
C VAL A 25 -8.14 6.09 -5.28
N CYS A 26 -8.90 5.20 -4.66
CA CYS A 26 -9.48 4.04 -5.31
C CYS A 26 -10.68 4.49 -6.15
N THR A 27 -10.63 4.22 -7.46
CA THR A 27 -11.72 4.56 -8.39
C THR A 27 -12.96 3.69 -8.18
N ASP A 28 -12.78 2.47 -7.66
CA ASP A 28 -13.87 1.51 -7.47
C ASP A 28 -14.74 1.82 -6.23
N CYS A 29 -14.15 2.39 -5.17
CA CYS A 29 -14.86 2.65 -3.91
C CYS A 29 -14.60 4.02 -3.25
N GLY A 30 -13.81 4.90 -3.90
CA GLY A 30 -13.49 6.24 -3.39
C GLY A 30 -12.49 6.27 -2.21
N LYS A 31 -12.01 5.12 -1.74
CA LYS A 31 -11.14 5.02 -0.56
C LYS A 31 -9.78 5.67 -0.82
N ARG A 32 -9.30 6.48 0.14
CA ARG A 32 -8.06 7.27 0.01
C ARG A 32 -6.88 6.64 0.74
N PHE A 33 -5.71 6.70 0.12
CA PHE A 33 -4.43 6.17 0.59
C PHE A 33 -3.35 7.24 0.54
N GLY A 34 -2.45 7.23 1.53
CA GLY A 34 -1.24 8.07 1.54
C GLY A 34 -0.15 7.58 0.59
N HIS A 35 -0.27 6.34 0.09
CA HIS A 35 0.74 5.70 -0.73
C HIS A 35 0.16 4.95 -1.93
N LYS A 36 0.85 5.05 -3.07
CA LYS A 36 0.51 4.30 -4.29
C LYS A 36 0.50 2.80 -4.08
N HIS A 37 1.50 2.22 -3.41
CA HIS A 37 1.57 0.77 -3.19
C HIS A 37 0.41 0.25 -2.33
N HIS A 38 -0.05 1.02 -1.35
CA HIS A 38 -1.24 0.68 -0.56
C HIS A 38 -2.52 0.69 -1.41
N LEU A 39 -2.68 1.66 -2.32
CA LEU A 39 -3.79 1.69 -3.26
C LEU A 39 -3.76 0.47 -4.20
N LEU A 40 -2.59 0.16 -4.78
CA LEU A 40 -2.44 -0.99 -5.68
C LEU A 40 -2.80 -2.30 -4.97
N ARG A 41 -2.26 -2.51 -3.76
CA ARG A 41 -2.62 -3.67 -2.94
C ARG A 41 -4.11 -3.72 -2.65
N HIS A 42 -4.72 -2.58 -2.32
CA HIS A 42 -6.14 -2.50 -2.05
C HIS A 42 -7.00 -2.89 -3.26
N ARG A 43 -6.58 -2.57 -4.49
CA ARG A 43 -7.33 -2.96 -5.70
C ARG A 43 -7.49 -4.47 -5.84
N HIS A 44 -6.54 -5.26 -5.34
CA HIS A 44 -6.67 -6.71 -5.33
C HIS A 44 -7.90 -7.20 -4.55
N VAL A 45 -8.38 -6.44 -3.56
CA VAL A 45 -9.62 -6.73 -2.82
C VAL A 45 -10.85 -6.68 -3.73
N HIS A 46 -10.86 -5.77 -4.71
CA HIS A 46 -11.97 -5.67 -5.67
C HIS A 46 -11.91 -6.77 -6.74
N THR A 47 -10.71 -7.07 -7.22
CA THR A 47 -10.50 -8.07 -8.29
C THR A 47 -10.48 -9.52 -7.78
N GLY A 48 -10.23 -9.74 -6.49
CA GLY A 48 -9.95 -11.07 -5.92
C GLY A 48 -8.57 -11.65 -6.31
N GLU A 49 -7.72 -10.90 -7.01
CA GLU A 49 -6.40 -11.38 -7.42
C GLU A 49 -5.49 -11.71 -6.22
N LYS A 50 -4.81 -12.84 -6.30
CA LYS A 50 -3.84 -13.32 -5.30
C LYS A 50 -2.52 -13.67 -5.99
N PRO A 51 -1.72 -12.68 -6.38
CA PRO A 51 -0.56 -12.90 -7.25
C PRO A 51 0.59 -13.65 -6.58
N PHE A 52 0.61 -13.70 -5.24
CA PHE A 52 1.69 -14.35 -4.50
C PHE A 52 1.29 -15.76 -4.13
N THR A 53 1.87 -16.78 -4.76
CA THR A 53 1.58 -18.18 -4.45
C THR A 53 2.78 -18.82 -3.78
N CYS A 54 2.56 -19.45 -2.63
CA CYS A 54 3.59 -20.22 -1.94
C CYS A 54 3.74 -21.58 -2.62
N SER A 55 4.94 -21.91 -3.08
CA SER A 55 5.22 -23.20 -3.73
C SER A 55 5.19 -24.40 -2.77
N HIS A 56 5.30 -24.18 -1.46
CA HIS A 56 5.29 -25.25 -0.46
C HIS A 56 3.87 -25.63 0.02
N CYS A 57 3.01 -24.64 0.27
CA CYS A 57 1.64 -24.87 0.75
C CYS A 57 0.55 -24.57 -0.29
N LEU A 58 0.94 -24.14 -1.50
CA LEU A 58 0.08 -23.78 -2.64
C LEU A 58 -0.98 -22.72 -2.32
N SER A 59 -0.83 -22.02 -1.19
CA SER A 59 -1.72 -20.94 -0.80
C SER A 59 -1.37 -19.68 -1.56
N SER A 60 -2.39 -18.98 -2.07
CA SER A 60 -2.25 -17.70 -2.74
C SER A 60 -2.65 -16.54 -1.82
N PHE A 61 -1.86 -15.47 -1.86
CA PHE A 61 -1.96 -14.30 -1.00
C PHE A 61 -2.03 -13.02 -1.83
N MET A 62 -2.64 -11.99 -1.23
CA MET A 62 -2.84 -10.68 -1.84
C MET A 62 -1.62 -9.76 -1.70
N ASP A 63 -0.73 -10.07 -0.77
CA ASP A 63 0.42 -9.25 -0.38
C ASP A 63 1.64 -10.14 -0.12
N SER A 64 2.80 -9.70 -0.59
CA SER A 64 4.06 -10.44 -0.45
C SER A 64 4.56 -10.56 0.99
N GLY A 65 4.17 -9.64 1.88
CA GLY A 65 4.52 -9.71 3.30
C GLY A 65 3.64 -10.68 4.10
N THR A 66 2.60 -11.24 3.47
CA THR A 66 1.72 -12.27 4.06
C THR A 66 2.02 -13.67 3.51
N LEU A 67 2.98 -13.78 2.58
CA LEU A 67 3.44 -15.05 1.99
C LEU A 67 4.33 -15.84 2.95
#